data_AF-A0A3Q8V0A9-F1
#
_entry.id   AF-A0A3Q8V0A9-F1
#
_cell.length_a   1.000
_cell.length_b   1.000
_cell.length_c   1.000
_cell.angle_alpha   90.00
_cell.angle_beta   90.00
_cell.angle_gamma   90.00
#
_symmetry.space_group_name_H-M   'P 1'
#
loop_
_entity.id
_entity.type
_entity.pdbx_description
1 polymer ?
#
loop_
_entity_poly.entity_id
_entity_poly.type
_entity_poly.pdbx_seq_one_letter_code
_entity_poly.pdbx_strand_id
1 'polypeptide(L)'
;MDQLLAALADPERLRLYARIVLDDLPPREADSPAARKHLGRLLAAGLVERLPGGSLRADPAVFRRAPGLADAHPTVPRRLTGFFAHGRLTAIPVRPVVRHELLVHLTDTLFDADRAYSEREVNEAFRTVHDDTAALRRYCVIDGLLERDSDGSSYRRAAVHA
;
A
#
# COMPACT_ATOMS: atom_id res chain seq x y z
N MET A 1 -13.13 -12.22 3.01
CA MET A 1 -13.31 -11.50 1.74
C MET A 1 -13.79 -10.11 2.08
N ASP A 2 -12.99 -9.11 1.71
CA ASP A 2 -12.97 -7.77 2.28
C ASP A 2 -14.32 -7.03 2.21
N GLN A 3 -14.94 -6.81 3.37
CA GLN A 3 -16.28 -6.21 3.50
C GLN A 3 -16.32 -4.76 2.96
N LEU A 4 -15.17 -4.08 2.92
CA LEU A 4 -15.00 -2.75 2.32
C LEU A 4 -15.14 -2.79 0.80
N LEU A 5 -14.42 -3.70 0.14
CA LEU A 5 -14.48 -3.86 -1.31
C LEU A 5 -15.90 -4.26 -1.75
N ALA A 6 -16.50 -5.21 -1.03
CA ALA A 6 -17.87 -5.63 -1.27
C ALA A 6 -18.87 -4.47 -1.07
N ALA A 7 -18.60 -3.54 -0.15
CA ALA A 7 -19.44 -2.37 0.12
C ALA A 7 -19.33 -1.25 -0.93
N LEU A 8 -18.24 -1.15 -1.70
CA LEU A 8 -18.10 -0.11 -2.75
C LEU A 8 -18.22 -0.63 -4.18
N ALA A 9 -18.18 -1.95 -4.40
CA ALA A 9 -18.34 -2.55 -5.73
C ALA A 9 -19.73 -2.33 -6.37
N ASP A 10 -20.71 -1.86 -5.60
CA ASP A 10 -22.05 -1.53 -6.10
C ASP A 10 -22.12 -0.05 -6.49
N PRO A 11 -22.51 0.26 -7.74
CA PRO A 11 -22.54 1.64 -8.24
C PRO A 11 -23.50 2.57 -7.47
N GLU A 12 -24.60 2.07 -6.92
CA GLU A 12 -25.54 2.88 -6.15
C GLU A 12 -24.99 3.21 -4.77
N ARG A 13 -24.35 2.23 -4.10
CA ARG A 13 -23.68 2.49 -2.82
C ARG A 13 -22.48 3.41 -2.96
N LEU A 14 -21.71 3.27 -4.04
CA LEU A 14 -20.57 4.14 -4.31
C LEU A 14 -21.03 5.60 -4.51
N ARG A 15 -22.11 5.82 -5.26
CA ARG A 15 -22.70 7.16 -5.43
C ARG A 15 -23.23 7.73 -4.11
N LEU A 16 -23.93 6.91 -3.32
CA LEU A 16 -24.43 7.33 -2.01
C LEU A 16 -23.28 7.72 -1.07
N TYR A 17 -22.21 6.91 -1.04
CA TYR A 17 -21.01 7.23 -0.27
C TYR A 17 -20.36 8.53 -0.73
N ALA A 18 -20.17 8.73 -2.04
CA ALA A 18 -19.60 9.94 -2.61
C ALA A 18 -20.41 11.20 -2.24
N ARG A 19 -21.75 11.13 -2.26
CA ARG A 19 -22.61 12.24 -1.83
C ARG A 19 -22.45 12.59 -0.36
N ILE A 20 -22.29 11.59 0.50
CA ILE A 20 -22.02 11.82 1.93
C ILE A 20 -20.63 12.43 2.13
N VAL A 21 -19.62 12.01 1.35
CA VAL A 21 -18.26 12.60 1.38
C VAL A 21 -18.26 14.07 0.95
N LEU A 22 -19.10 14.42 -0.02
CA LEU A 22 -19.21 15.77 -0.58
C LEU A 22 -20.19 16.66 0.21
N ASP A 23 -20.77 16.16 1.30
CA ASP A 23 -21.83 16.83 2.06
C ASP A 23 -23.04 17.26 1.18
N ASP A 24 -23.31 16.51 0.11
CA ASP A 24 -24.31 16.80 -0.94
C ASP A 24 -25.39 15.70 -1.01
N LEU A 25 -25.78 15.13 0.15
CA LEU A 25 -26.87 14.15 0.20
C LEU A 25 -28.22 14.85 0.44
N PRO A 26 -29.17 14.82 -0.52
CA PRO A 26 -30.47 15.43 -0.33
C PRO A 26 -31.28 14.70 0.77
N PRO A 27 -31.99 15.40 1.67
CA PRO A 27 -32.76 14.77 2.76
C PRO A 27 -33.78 13.73 2.26
N ARG A 28 -34.47 14.02 1.16
CA ARG A 28 -35.45 13.10 0.55
C ARG A 28 -34.81 11.80 0.06
N GLU A 29 -33.56 11.87 -0.37
CA GLU A 29 -32.82 10.70 -0.85
C GLU A 29 -32.31 9.87 0.33
N ALA A 30 -31.81 10.53 1.38
CA ALA A 30 -31.41 9.88 2.64
C ALA A 30 -32.56 9.07 3.27
N ASP A 31 -33.79 9.55 3.12
CA ASP A 31 -35.02 8.91 3.58
C ASP A 31 -35.63 7.89 2.62
N SER A 32 -34.99 7.61 1.49
CA SER A 32 -35.50 6.60 0.57
C SER A 32 -35.25 5.17 1.11
N PRO A 33 -36.17 4.21 0.88
CA PRO A 33 -35.96 2.81 1.28
C PRO A 33 -34.68 2.19 0.67
N ALA A 34 -34.35 2.58 -0.57
CA ALA A 34 -33.13 2.15 -1.25
C ALA A 34 -31.87 2.69 -0.56
N ALA A 35 -31.84 3.98 -0.23
CA ALA A 35 -30.71 4.57 0.50
C ALA A 35 -30.55 3.96 1.89
N ARG A 36 -31.64 3.66 2.62
CA ARG A 36 -31.55 3.00 3.93
C ARG A 36 -30.88 1.62 3.86
N LYS A 37 -31.22 0.83 2.83
CA LYS A 37 -30.60 -0.49 2.60
C LYS A 37 -29.10 -0.37 2.33
N HIS A 38 -28.74 0.58 1.46
CA HIS A 38 -27.36 0.86 1.09
C HIS A 38 -26.53 1.44 2.25
N LEU A 39 -27.13 2.34 3.02
CA LEU A 39 -26.55 2.95 4.21
C LEU A 39 -26.27 1.92 5.30
N GLY A 40 -27.16 0.94 5.50
CA GLY A 40 -26.92 -0.16 6.43
C GLY A 40 -25.65 -0.95 6.11
N ARG A 41 -25.33 -1.12 4.81
CA ARG A 41 -24.09 -1.78 4.37
C ARG A 41 -22.86 -0.89 4.55
N LEU A 42 -22.99 0.41 4.31
CA LEU A 42 -21.90 1.39 4.53
C LEU A 42 -21.57 1.53 6.02
N LEU A 43 -22.58 1.56 6.90
CA LEU A 43 -22.43 1.56 8.36
C LEU A 43 -21.77 0.27 8.84
N ALA A 44 -22.24 -0.88 8.37
CA ALA A 44 -21.67 -2.18 8.74
C ALA A 44 -20.20 -2.33 8.29
N ALA A 45 -19.80 -1.68 7.20
CA ALA A 45 -18.43 -1.66 6.71
C ALA A 45 -17.56 -0.56 7.36
N GLY A 46 -18.13 0.28 8.24
CA GLY A 46 -17.41 1.40 8.86
C GLY A 46 -17.04 2.54 7.90
N LEU A 47 -17.63 2.57 6.70
CA LEU A 47 -17.41 3.63 5.71
C LEU A 47 -18.15 4.92 6.06
N VAL A 48 -19.29 4.77 6.71
CA VAL A 48 -20.12 5.89 7.19
C VAL A 48 -20.36 5.66 8.67
N GLU A 49 -20.33 6.74 9.45
CA GLU A 49 -20.76 6.76 10.84
C GLU A 49 -21.98 7.66 11.01
N ARG A 50 -22.81 7.33 12.00
CA ARG A 50 -23.94 8.17 12.40
C ARG A 50 -23.54 8.95 13.65
N LEU A 51 -23.53 10.27 13.54
CA LEU A 51 -23.17 11.16 14.64
C LEU A 51 -24.32 11.32 15.65
N PRO A 52 -24.00 11.74 16.89
CA PRO A 52 -25.01 12.17 17.85
C PRO A 52 -25.80 13.36 17.26
N GLY A 53 -27.07 13.14 16.93
CA GLY A 53 -27.89 14.11 16.17
C GLY A 53 -28.43 13.56 14.85
N GLY A 54 -28.03 12.36 14.45
CA GLY A 54 -28.60 11.64 13.32
C GLY A 54 -27.99 11.99 11.96
N SER A 55 -27.08 12.96 11.91
CA SER A 55 -26.27 13.26 10.72
C SER A 55 -25.33 12.10 10.38
N LEU A 56 -25.01 11.99 9.09
CA LEU A 56 -24.13 10.97 8.54
C LEU A 56 -22.79 11.62 8.22
N ARG A 57 -21.71 10.95 8.59
CA ARG A 57 -20.35 11.36 8.22
C ARG A 57 -19.64 10.22 7.54
N ALA A 58 -19.04 10.48 6.38
CA ALA A 58 -18.14 9.52 5.77
C ALA A 58 -16.82 9.48 6.56
N ASP A 59 -16.29 8.28 6.77
CA ASP A 59 -14.98 8.06 7.38
C ASP A 59 -14.02 7.44 6.36
N PRO A 60 -13.34 8.24 5.52
CA PRO A 60 -12.32 7.73 4.60
C PRO A 60 -11.10 7.16 5.33
N ALA A 61 -10.92 7.43 6.63
CA ALA A 61 -9.81 6.88 7.38
C ALA A 61 -9.96 5.36 7.61
N VAL A 62 -11.13 4.78 7.33
CA VAL A 62 -11.30 3.31 7.29
C VAL A 62 -10.40 2.68 6.24
N PHE A 63 -10.14 3.32 5.10
CA PHE A 63 -9.25 2.78 4.06
C PHE A 63 -7.78 2.78 4.49
N ARG A 64 -7.39 3.72 5.37
CA ARG A 64 -6.04 3.76 5.96
C ARG A 64 -5.86 2.73 7.07
N ARG A 65 -6.94 2.36 7.75
CA ARG A 65 -6.96 1.38 8.86
C ARG A 65 -7.28 -0.04 8.39
N ALA A 66 -7.82 -0.20 7.18
CA ALA A 66 -8.08 -1.48 6.57
C ALA A 66 -6.76 -2.23 6.32
N PRO A 67 -6.52 -3.36 7.00
CA PRO A 67 -5.39 -4.21 6.64
C PRO A 67 -5.65 -4.74 5.23
N GLY A 68 -4.77 -4.43 4.27
CA GLY A 68 -5.01 -4.79 2.87
C GLY A 68 -4.78 -3.69 1.84
N LEU A 69 -5.00 -2.41 2.16
CA LEU A 69 -4.79 -1.35 1.16
C LEU A 69 -3.32 -0.99 0.94
N ALA A 70 -2.46 -1.33 1.90
CA ALA A 70 -1.01 -1.40 1.70
C ALA A 70 -0.56 -2.71 1.00
N ASP A 71 -1.48 -3.68 0.81
CA ASP A 71 -1.16 -5.01 0.27
C ASP A 71 -1.33 -5.10 -1.25
N ALA A 72 -1.89 -4.06 -1.87
CA ALA A 72 -1.79 -3.90 -3.32
C ALA A 72 -0.44 -3.27 -3.62
N HIS A 73 0.55 -4.09 -3.97
CA HIS A 73 1.65 -3.65 -4.80
C HIS A 73 1.24 -3.84 -6.27
N PRO A 74 0.50 -2.90 -6.90
CA PRO A 74 0.10 -3.02 -8.31
C PRO A 74 1.31 -3.10 -9.27
N THR A 75 2.52 -2.86 -8.75
CA THR A 75 3.79 -2.84 -9.45
C THR A 75 4.65 -4.10 -9.24
N VAL A 76 4.31 -5.02 -8.33
CA VAL A 76 5.09 -6.26 -8.14
C VAL A 76 4.82 -7.23 -9.31
N PRO A 77 5.84 -7.68 -10.05
CA PRO A 77 5.68 -8.70 -11.09
C PRO A 77 4.92 -9.93 -10.57
N ARG A 78 3.96 -10.45 -11.36
CA ARG A 78 3.09 -11.59 -10.95
C ARG A 78 3.83 -12.82 -10.42
N ARG A 79 5.08 -13.04 -10.84
CA ARG A 79 5.91 -14.17 -10.39
C ARG A 79 6.57 -13.95 -9.02
N LEU A 80 6.62 -12.70 -8.55
CA LEU A 80 7.16 -12.32 -7.26
C LEU A 80 6.08 -12.19 -6.17
N THR A 81 4.81 -12.12 -6.53
CA THR A 81 3.70 -11.95 -5.56
C THR A 81 3.67 -13.03 -4.48
N GLY A 82 4.11 -14.26 -4.78
CA GLY A 82 4.20 -15.35 -3.82
C GLY A 82 5.21 -15.13 -2.69
N PHE A 83 6.12 -14.15 -2.81
CA PHE A 83 7.06 -13.78 -1.76
C PHE A 83 6.51 -12.67 -0.83
N PHE A 84 5.32 -12.14 -1.10
CA PHE A 84 4.71 -11.09 -0.29
C PHE A 84 3.47 -11.62 0.45
N ALA A 85 3.32 -11.23 1.71
CA ALA A 85 2.10 -11.39 2.48
C ALA A 85 1.87 -10.13 3.32
N HIS A 86 0.64 -9.62 3.33
CA HIS A 86 0.30 -8.40 4.06
C HIS A 86 1.23 -7.21 3.72
N GLY A 87 1.54 -7.04 2.43
CA GLY A 87 2.37 -5.96 1.91
C GLY A 87 3.86 -6.08 2.25
N ARG A 88 4.27 -7.08 3.03
CA ARG A 88 5.65 -7.34 3.43
C ARG A 88 6.24 -8.52 2.69
N LEU A 89 7.53 -8.45 2.40
CA LEU A 89 8.30 -9.59 1.93
C LEU A 89 8.36 -10.62 3.07
N THR A 90 7.96 -11.85 2.81
CA THR A 90 7.97 -12.94 3.81
C THR A 90 9.26 -13.72 3.81
N ALA A 91 9.92 -13.80 2.66
CA ALA A 91 11.20 -14.48 2.51
C ALA A 91 11.99 -13.89 1.34
N ILE A 92 13.30 -13.78 1.53
CA ILE A 92 14.24 -13.46 0.45
C ILE A 92 14.42 -14.72 -0.41
N PRO A 93 14.15 -14.68 -1.74
CA PRO A 93 14.29 -15.83 -2.61
C PRO A 93 15.72 -16.39 -2.59
N VAL A 94 15.83 -17.73 -2.54
CA VAL A 94 17.12 -18.43 -2.56
C VAL A 94 17.70 -18.48 -3.98
N ARG A 95 16.84 -18.58 -5.00
CA ARG A 95 17.26 -18.68 -6.40
C ARG A 95 17.81 -17.31 -6.86
N PRO A 96 19.09 -17.22 -7.30
CA PRO A 96 19.71 -15.93 -7.62
C PRO A 96 18.95 -15.09 -8.63
N VAL A 97 18.42 -15.71 -9.70
CA VAL A 97 17.64 -15.01 -10.74
C VAL A 97 16.38 -14.36 -10.17
N VAL A 98 15.65 -15.07 -9.32
CA VAL A 98 14.40 -14.58 -8.71
C VAL A 98 14.72 -13.51 -7.66
N ARG A 99 15.80 -13.71 -6.90
CA ARG A 99 16.28 -12.72 -5.93
C ARG A 99 16.68 -11.43 -6.63
N HIS A 100 17.45 -11.52 -7.71
CA HIS A 100 17.88 -10.35 -8.46
C HIS A 100 16.68 -9.54 -8.94
N GLU A 101 15.70 -10.19 -9.55
CA GLU A 101 14.48 -9.52 -10.01
C GLU A 101 13.71 -8.85 -8.85
N LEU A 102 13.60 -9.52 -7.71
CA LEU A 102 13.01 -8.93 -6.52
C LEU A 102 13.78 -7.68 -6.08
N LEU A 103 15.11 -7.74 -6.05
CA LEU A 103 15.95 -6.62 -5.62
C LEU A 103 15.89 -5.45 -6.61
N VAL A 104 15.81 -5.70 -7.92
CA VAL A 104 15.56 -4.66 -8.93
C VAL A 104 14.24 -3.97 -8.62
N HIS A 105 13.17 -4.74 -8.42
CA HIS A 105 11.88 -4.17 -8.07
C HIS A 105 11.92 -3.33 -6.78
N LEU A 106 12.55 -3.85 -5.72
CA LEU A 106 12.67 -3.14 -4.45
C LEU A 106 13.51 -1.87 -4.57
N THR A 107 14.60 -1.91 -5.35
CA THR A 107 15.46 -0.74 -5.52
C THR A 107 14.80 0.35 -6.37
N ASP A 108 14.08 -0.02 -7.43
CA ASP A 108 13.30 0.90 -8.25
C ASP A 108 12.15 1.58 -7.50
N THR A 109 11.58 0.89 -6.50
CA THR A 109 10.44 1.39 -5.72
C THR A 109 10.85 2.18 -4.48
N LEU A 110 12.00 1.89 -3.89
CA LEU A 110 12.43 2.48 -2.62
C LEU A 110 13.47 3.60 -2.79
N PHE A 111 14.20 3.66 -3.91
CA PHE A 111 15.31 4.59 -4.09
C PHE A 111 15.26 5.36 -5.41
N ASP A 112 15.47 6.67 -5.30
CA ASP A 112 15.64 7.59 -6.42
C ASP A 112 17.05 7.45 -7.02
N ALA A 113 17.15 7.55 -8.34
CA ALA A 113 18.42 7.40 -9.06
C ALA A 113 19.42 8.53 -8.74
N ASP A 114 18.93 9.75 -8.53
CA ASP A 114 19.76 10.96 -8.38
C ASP A 114 20.02 11.34 -6.90
N ARG A 115 19.74 10.43 -5.96
CA ARG A 115 19.86 10.69 -4.52
C ARG A 115 20.86 9.76 -3.84
N ALA A 116 21.68 10.34 -2.98
CA ALA A 116 22.48 9.59 -2.02
C ALA A 116 21.71 9.39 -0.71
N TYR A 117 21.87 8.22 -0.12
CA TYR A 117 21.22 7.78 1.11
C TYR A 117 22.26 7.34 2.13
N SER A 118 22.10 7.73 3.38
CA SER A 118 22.87 7.16 4.47
C SER A 118 22.49 5.69 4.71
N GLU A 119 23.36 4.91 5.37
CA GLU A 119 23.02 3.53 5.78
C GLU A 119 21.72 3.49 6.60
N ARG A 120 21.50 4.51 7.42
CA ARG A 120 20.28 4.63 8.23
C ARG A 120 19.04 4.77 7.36
N GLU A 121 19.06 5.66 6.38
CA GLU A 121 17.94 5.86 5.45
C GLU A 121 17.68 4.59 4.62
N VAL A 122 18.73 3.91 4.15
CA VAL A 122 18.61 2.62 3.45
C VAL A 122 17.94 1.57 4.34
N ASN A 123 18.36 1.46 5.60
CA ASN A 123 17.76 0.53 6.54
C ASN A 123 16.29 0.91 6.85
N GLU A 124 15.97 2.19 7.00
CA GLU A 124 14.60 2.66 7.19
C GLU A 124 13.71 2.32 5.98
N ALA A 125 14.20 2.52 4.76
CA ALA A 125 13.51 2.15 3.52
C ALA A 125 13.26 0.63 3.45
N PHE A 126 14.29 -0.20 3.64
CA PHE A 126 14.12 -1.66 3.60
C PHE A 126 13.24 -2.20 4.72
N ARG A 127 13.22 -1.56 5.90
CA ARG A 127 12.37 -2.00 7.03
C ARG A 127 10.88 -1.92 6.73
N THR A 128 10.50 -1.08 5.77
CA THR A 128 9.12 -1.03 5.27
C THR A 128 8.69 -2.35 4.62
N VAL A 129 9.62 -3.10 4.03
CA VAL A 129 9.35 -4.34 3.29
C VAL A 129 9.83 -5.62 3.98
N HIS A 130 10.92 -5.60 4.75
CA HIS A 130 11.47 -6.80 5.41
C HIS A 130 12.31 -6.44 6.65
N ASP A 131 12.36 -7.32 7.65
CA ASP A 131 13.08 -7.06 8.90
C ASP A 131 14.60 -7.24 8.76
N ASP A 132 15.03 -8.20 7.93
CA ASP A 132 16.44 -8.42 7.57
C ASP A 132 16.92 -7.39 6.51
N THR A 133 16.98 -6.14 6.94
CA THR A 133 17.47 -5.00 6.15
C THR A 133 18.95 -5.15 5.76
N ALA A 134 19.74 -5.83 6.60
CA ALA A 134 21.15 -6.07 6.36
C ALA A 134 21.37 -7.04 5.19
N ALA A 135 20.60 -8.14 5.12
CA ALA A 135 20.67 -9.06 3.99
C ALA A 135 20.26 -8.38 2.68
N LEU A 136 19.15 -7.63 2.67
CA LEU A 136 18.71 -6.91 1.47
C LEU A 136 19.77 -5.93 0.96
N ARG A 137 20.31 -5.08 1.85
CA ARG A 137 21.39 -4.15 1.51
C ARG A 137 22.62 -4.88 0.97
N ARG A 138 23.04 -5.96 1.62
CA ARG A 138 24.17 -6.78 1.18
C ARG A 138 23.95 -7.33 -0.23
N TYR A 139 22.76 -7.89 -0.50
CA TYR A 139 22.49 -8.44 -1.83
C TYR A 139 22.36 -7.35 -2.90
N CYS A 140 21.76 -6.20 -2.59
CA CYS A 140 21.71 -5.08 -3.55
C CYS A 140 23.12 -4.60 -3.93
N VAL A 141 24.06 -4.57 -2.99
CA VAL A 141 25.46 -4.21 -3.29
C VAL A 141 26.16 -5.31 -4.10
N ILE A 142 25.96 -6.59 -3.75
CA ILE A 142 26.54 -7.73 -4.49
C ILE A 142 26.03 -7.77 -5.93
N ASP A 143 24.74 -7.52 -6.13
CA ASP A 143 24.10 -7.55 -7.44
C ASP A 143 24.32 -6.25 -8.23
N GLY A 144 25.07 -5.28 -7.68
CA GLY A 144 25.39 -4.02 -8.36
C GLY A 144 24.19 -3.08 -8.54
N LEU A 145 23.17 -3.19 -7.68
CA LEU A 145 21.98 -2.33 -7.69
C LEU A 145 22.11 -1.12 -6.76
N LEU A 146 22.90 -1.26 -5.69
CA LEU A 146 23.31 -0.17 -4.82
C LEU A 146 24.85 -0.11 -4.79
N GLU A 147 25.38 1.08 -4.98
CA GLU A 147 26.78 1.40 -4.73
C GLU A 147 26.93 1.93 -3.32
N ARG A 148 28.04 1.60 -2.66
CA ARG A 148 28.36 2.04 -1.29
C ARG A 148 29.74 2.69 -1.31
N ASP A 149 29.87 3.86 -0.68
CA ASP A 149 31.17 4.50 -0.50
C ASP A 149 32.10 3.63 0.39
N SER A 150 33.42 3.78 0.26
CA SER A 150 34.39 2.88 0.92
C SER A 150 34.25 2.83 2.45
N ASP A 151 33.82 3.93 3.05
CA ASP A 151 33.55 4.06 4.49
C ASP A 151 32.16 3.51 4.90
N GLY A 152 31.26 3.32 3.95
CA GLY A 152 29.88 2.89 4.16
C GLY A 152 28.90 3.93 4.64
N SER A 153 29.31 5.20 4.64
CA SER A 153 28.48 6.28 5.13
C SER A 153 27.33 6.59 4.16
N SER A 154 27.51 6.28 2.88
CA SER A 154 26.62 6.66 1.79
C SER A 154 26.38 5.50 0.81
N TYR A 155 25.15 5.44 0.32
CA TYR A 155 24.64 4.54 -0.69
C TYR A 155 24.03 5.34 -1.82
N ARG A 156 24.22 4.89 -3.05
CA ARG A 156 23.54 5.41 -4.24
C ARG A 156 22.97 4.26 -5.03
N ARG A 157 21.86 4.49 -5.73
CA ARG A 157 21.38 3.53 -6.71
C ARG A 157 22.38 3.48 -7.87
N ALA A 158 22.78 2.29 -8.27
CA ALA A 158 23.68 2.13 -9.39
C ALA A 158 23.00 2.63 -10.67
N ALA A 159 23.75 3.35 -11.49
CA ALA A 159 23.26 3.73 -12.81
C ALA A 159 23.04 2.44 -13.61
N VAL A 160 21.82 2.21 -14.10
CA VAL A 160 21.53 1.06 -14.96
C VAL A 160 22.40 1.22 -16.21
N HIS A 161 23.47 0.44 -16.30
CA HIS A 161 24.15 0.24 -17.58
C HIS A 161 23.21 -0.60 -18.44
N ALA A 162 22.55 0.10 -19.36
CA ALA A 162 21.65 -0.46 -20.38
C ALA A 162 22.36 -1.53 -21.24
#